data_AF-A0A3D2UR59-F1
#
_entry.id   AF-A0A3D2UR59-F1
#
_cell.length_a   1.000
_cell.length_b   1.000
_cell.length_c   1.000
_cell.angle_alpha   90.00
_cell.angle_beta   90.00
_cell.angle_gamma   90.00
#
_symmetry.space_group_name_H-M   'P 1'
#
loop_
_entity.id
_entity.type
_entity.pdbx_description
1 polymer ?
#
loop_
_entity_poly.entity_id
_entity_poly.type
_entity_poly.pdbx_seq_one_letter_code
_entity_poly.pdbx_strand_id
1 'polypeptide(L)'
;ISRKISILAVVFFISFALISLLANYLEHIESSWILIETTAKILLIFTLVTVLISWLTPGIFIILFHPEVSHAWLQGIRPSFSKKDWDQQSNIEKAYTYFISLLLFGFTIFGIVALIINEI
;
A
#
# COMPACT_ATOMS: atom_id res chain seq x y z
N ILE A 1 9.50 -13.10 11.76
CA ILE A 1 8.66 -11.91 12.04
C ILE A 1 8.09 -11.31 10.73
N SER A 2 8.92 -11.08 9.71
CA SER A 2 8.52 -10.55 8.37
C SER A 2 7.35 -11.25 7.64
N ARG A 3 7.35 -12.58 7.51
CA ARG A 3 6.28 -13.31 6.79
C ARG A 3 4.90 -13.13 7.44
N LYS A 4 4.87 -12.94 8.76
CA LYS A 4 3.64 -12.75 9.52
C LYS A 4 3.02 -11.38 9.26
N ILE A 5 3.82 -10.33 9.03
CA ILE A 5 3.35 -8.96 8.81
C ILE A 5 2.71 -8.82 7.42
N SER A 6 3.33 -9.35 6.36
CA SER A 6 2.73 -9.32 5.02
C SER A 6 1.47 -10.18 4.93
N ILE A 7 1.44 -11.33 5.62
CA ILE A 7 0.21 -12.14 5.74
C ILE A 7 -0.85 -11.38 6.55
N LEU A 8 -0.47 -10.69 7.62
CA LEU A 8 -1.40 -9.86 8.39
C LEU A 8 -2.01 -8.78 7.51
N ALA A 9 -1.20 -8.08 6.70
CA ALA A 9 -1.66 -7.02 5.81
C ALA A 9 -2.64 -7.56 4.74
N VAL A 10 -2.33 -8.71 4.13
CA VAL A 10 -3.23 -9.37 3.16
C VAL A 10 -4.51 -9.85 3.81
N VAL A 11 -4.43 -10.48 5.00
CA VAL A 11 -5.59 -10.92 5.76
C VAL A 11 -6.45 -9.73 6.20
N PHE A 12 -5.82 -8.62 6.59
CA PHE A 12 -6.52 -7.38 6.94
C PHE A 12 -7.25 -6.82 5.73
N PHE A 13 -6.60 -6.79 4.56
CA PHE A 13 -7.20 -6.32 3.31
C PHE A 13 -8.38 -7.18 2.85
N ILE A 14 -8.25 -8.52 2.91
CA ILE A 14 -9.33 -9.45 2.55
C ILE A 14 -10.50 -9.35 3.53
N SER A 15 -10.22 -9.36 4.83
CA SER A 15 -11.25 -9.24 5.87
C SER A 15 -12.00 -7.91 5.75
N PHE A 16 -11.29 -6.85 5.39
CA PHE A 16 -11.84 -5.52 5.21
C PHE A 16 -12.70 -5.40 3.93
N ALA A 17 -12.28 -6.00 2.82
CA ALA A 17 -13.09 -6.08 1.59
C ALA A 17 -14.40 -6.83 1.85
N LEU A 18 -14.35 -7.90 2.65
CA LEU A 18 -15.52 -8.65 3.10
C LEU A 18 -16.45 -7.81 3.99
N ILE A 19 -15.90 -7.04 4.92
CA ILE A 19 -16.70 -6.14 5.78
C ILE A 19 -17.35 -5.02 4.97
N SER A 20 -16.66 -4.46 3.97
CA SER A 20 -17.21 -3.41 3.11
C SER A 20 -18.34 -3.93 2.22
N LEU A 21 -18.21 -5.14 1.68
CA LEU A 21 -19.29 -5.82 0.95
C LEU A 21 -20.48 -6.12 1.87
N LEU A 22 -20.21 -6.57 3.09
CA LEU A 22 -21.23 -6.83 4.09
C LEU A 22 -21.95 -5.54 4.52
N ALA A 23 -21.21 -4.44 4.69
CA ALA A 23 -21.76 -3.13 5.04
C ALA A 23 -22.67 -2.59 3.92
N ASN A 24 -22.27 -2.68 2.65
CA ASN A 24 -23.13 -2.32 1.52
C ASN A 24 -24.41 -3.18 1.45
N TYR A 25 -24.31 -4.47 1.80
CA TYR A 25 -25.47 -5.35 1.83
C TYR A 25 -26.41 -5.05 3.02
N LEU A 26 -25.85 -4.56 4.13
CA LEU A 26 -26.54 -4.22 5.37
C LEU A 26 -27.06 -2.78 5.42
N GLU A 27 -26.65 -1.91 4.49
CA GLU A 27 -27.13 -0.52 4.35
C GLU A 27 -28.66 -0.44 4.16
N HIS A 28 -29.30 -1.56 3.84
CA HIS A 28 -30.76 -1.72 3.73
C HIS A 28 -31.46 -2.10 5.05
N ILE A 29 -30.73 -2.25 6.17
CA ILE A 29 -31.27 -2.70 7.47
C ILE A 29 -30.96 -1.66 8.56
N GLU A 30 -32.00 -0.93 8.99
CA GLU A 30 -32.17 0.04 10.10
C GLU A 30 -30.98 0.62 10.93
N SER A 31 -31.18 1.84 11.43
CA SER A 31 -30.22 2.80 12.03
C SER A 31 -29.22 2.34 13.11
N SER A 32 -29.33 1.13 13.64
CA SER A 32 -28.44 0.56 14.67
C SER A 32 -27.02 0.27 14.15
N TRP A 33 -26.83 0.24 12.83
CA TRP A 33 -25.59 -0.17 12.16
C TRP A 33 -24.70 1.00 11.72
N ILE A 34 -25.16 2.24 11.86
CA ILE A 34 -24.43 3.47 11.47
C ILE A 34 -23.05 3.55 12.13
N LEU A 35 -22.92 3.07 13.38
CA LEU A 35 -21.66 3.11 14.12
C LEU A 35 -20.64 2.11 13.55
N ILE A 36 -21.09 0.94 13.09
CA ILE A 36 -20.27 -0.07 12.41
C ILE A 36 -19.87 0.43 11.02
N GLU A 37 -20.81 0.99 10.27
CA GLU A 37 -20.58 1.57 8.95
C GLU A 37 -19.56 2.73 9.00
N THR A 38 -19.72 3.66 9.94
CA THR A 38 -18.81 4.80 10.13
C THR A 38 -17.41 4.33 10.51
N THR A 39 -17.31 3.33 11.40
CA THR A 39 -16.02 2.74 11.80
C THR A 39 -15.34 2.07 10.61
N ALA A 40 -16.09 1.34 9.78
CA ALA A 40 -15.58 0.71 8.55
C ALA A 40 -15.08 1.77 7.54
N LYS A 41 -15.82 2.87 7.34
CA LYS A 41 -15.42 3.99 6.49
C LYS A 41 -14.14 4.68 6.99
N ILE A 42 -13.99 4.90 8.28
CA ILE A 42 -12.76 5.49 8.84
C ILE A 42 -11.56 4.56 8.65
N LEU A 43 -11.75 3.26 8.90
CA LEU A 43 -10.70 2.25 8.66
C LEU A 43 -10.33 2.14 7.18
N LEU A 44 -11.29 2.29 6.27
CA LEU A 44 -11.07 2.36 4.83
C LEU A 44 -10.09 3.49 4.48
N ILE A 45 -10.42 4.71 4.92
CA ILE A 45 -9.64 5.91 4.64
C ILE A 45 -8.21 5.73 5.19
N PHE A 46 -8.07 5.25 6.42
CA PHE A 46 -6.77 5.04 7.03
C PHE A 46 -5.93 4.00 6.28
N THR A 47 -6.57 2.90 5.86
CA THR A 47 -5.90 1.85 5.07
C THR A 47 -5.46 2.39 3.72
N LEU A 48 -6.33 3.14 3.03
CA LEU A 48 -6.03 3.74 1.73
C LEU A 48 -4.83 4.69 1.84
N VAL A 49 -4.85 5.61 2.81
CA VAL A 49 -3.73 6.54 3.07
C VAL A 49 -2.44 5.79 3.36
N THR A 50 -2.50 4.72 4.16
CA THR A 50 -1.31 3.92 4.49
C THR A 50 -0.73 3.23 3.24
N VAL A 51 -1.58 2.67 2.37
CA VAL A 51 -1.14 2.05 1.10
C VAL A 51 -0.54 3.10 0.18
N LEU A 52 -1.18 4.27 0.05
CA LEU A 52 -0.68 5.38 -0.76
C LEU A 52 0.71 5.81 -0.30
N ILE A 53 0.89 6.07 1.00
CA ILE A 53 2.21 6.43 1.56
C ILE A 53 3.22 5.30 1.31
N SER A 54 2.83 4.06 1.56
CA SER A 54 3.74 2.91 1.42
C SER A 54 4.27 2.75 0.00
N TRP A 55 3.45 3.00 -1.02
CA TRP A 55 3.79 2.74 -2.43
C TRP A 55 4.28 3.98 -3.18
N LEU A 56 3.87 5.19 -2.78
CA LEU A 56 4.39 6.43 -3.35
C LEU A 56 5.83 6.71 -2.89
N THR A 57 6.10 6.49 -1.60
CA THR A 57 7.35 6.91 -0.96
C THR A 57 8.62 6.36 -1.62
N PRO A 58 8.71 5.08 -2.03
CA PRO A 58 9.85 4.56 -2.79
C PRO A 58 10.13 5.36 -4.07
N GLY A 59 9.10 5.61 -4.88
CA GLY A 59 9.28 6.34 -6.15
C GLY A 59 9.66 7.80 -5.93
N ILE A 60 9.11 8.45 -4.90
CA ILE A 60 9.50 9.82 -4.54
C ILE A 60 10.99 9.88 -4.21
N PHE A 61 11.50 8.95 -3.39
CA PHE A 61 12.93 8.92 -3.06
C PHE A 61 13.82 8.66 -4.29
N ILE A 62 13.37 7.85 -5.24
CA ILE A 62 14.08 7.66 -6.52
C ILE A 62 14.13 8.96 -7.33
N ILE A 63 13.01 9.69 -7.43
CA ILE A 63 12.95 10.98 -8.15
C ILE A 63 13.83 12.04 -7.48
N LEU A 64 13.94 12.00 -6.15
CA LEU A 64 14.82 12.87 -5.36
C LEU A 64 16.29 12.42 -5.35
N PHE A 65 16.68 11.45 -6.17
CA PHE A 65 18.05 10.93 -6.27
C PHE A 65 18.59 10.29 -4.97
N HIS A 66 17.70 9.73 -4.14
CA HIS A 66 18.02 9.00 -2.90
C HIS A 66 17.61 7.51 -2.97
N PRO A 67 18.18 6.72 -3.90
CA PRO A 67 17.81 5.32 -4.10
C PRO A 67 18.12 4.42 -2.91
N GLU A 68 19.12 4.77 -2.09
CA GLU A 68 19.44 4.07 -0.85
C GLU A 68 18.30 4.12 0.17
N VAL A 69 17.60 5.26 0.24
CA VAL A 69 16.43 5.44 1.12
C VAL A 69 15.23 4.69 0.56
N SER A 70 15.04 4.73 -0.77
CA SER A 70 14.02 3.92 -1.43
C SER A 70 14.23 2.43 -1.17
N HIS A 71 15.47 1.97 -1.21
CA HIS A 71 15.83 0.58 -0.93
C HIS A 71 15.51 0.19 0.52
N ALA A 72 15.93 1.01 1.48
CA ALA A 72 15.64 0.78 2.90
C ALA A 72 14.12 0.77 3.17
N TRP A 73 13.37 1.65 2.51
CA TRP A 73 11.90 1.67 2.60
C TRP A 73 11.26 0.40 2.05
N LEU A 74 11.72 -0.08 0.89
CA LEU A 74 11.25 -1.33 0.30
C LEU A 74 11.59 -2.54 1.16
N GLN A 75 12.76 -2.56 1.82
CA GLN A 75 13.08 -3.56 2.83
C GLN A 75 12.16 -3.48 4.06
N GLY A 76 11.80 -2.28 4.50
CA GLY A 76 10.86 -2.07 5.61
C GLY A 76 9.48 -2.67 5.32
N ILE A 77 8.94 -2.41 4.11
CA ILE A 77 7.65 -2.96 3.68
C ILE A 77 7.74 -4.46 3.40
N ARG A 78 8.78 -4.87 2.69
CA ARG A 78 9.03 -6.25 2.28
C ARG A 78 10.45 -6.66 2.67
N PRO A 79 10.64 -7.23 3.87
CA PRO A 79 11.98 -7.64 4.33
C PRO A 79 12.63 -8.76 3.52
N SER A 80 11.88 -9.40 2.60
CA SER A 80 12.41 -10.35 1.62
C SER A 80 12.94 -9.70 0.34
N PHE A 81 12.85 -8.38 0.20
CA PHE A 81 13.21 -7.65 -1.02
C PHE A 81 14.71 -7.77 -1.33
N SER A 82 15.56 -7.53 -0.34
CA SER A 82 16.98 -7.87 -0.38
C SER A 82 17.51 -7.90 1.04
N LYS A 83 18.46 -8.80 1.33
CA LYS A 83 19.16 -8.86 2.63
C LYS A 83 20.46 -8.06 2.64
N LYS A 84 20.90 -7.57 1.48
CA LYS A 84 22.14 -6.83 1.33
C LYS A 84 21.87 -5.34 1.52
N ASP A 85 22.78 -4.68 2.20
CA ASP A 85 22.84 -3.22 2.23
C ASP A 85 23.05 -2.68 0.82
N TRP A 86 22.60 -1.43 0.59
CA TRP A 86 22.66 -0.80 -0.73
C TRP A 86 24.05 -0.87 -1.38
N ASP A 87 25.10 -0.65 -0.60
CA ASP A 87 26.48 -0.64 -1.11
C ASP A 87 26.99 -2.03 -1.51
N GLN A 88 26.41 -3.08 -0.95
CA GLN A 88 26.77 -4.47 -1.25
C GLN A 88 25.97 -5.05 -2.42
N GLN A 89 25.00 -4.30 -2.96
CA GLN A 89 24.21 -4.73 -4.10
C GLN A 89 24.98 -4.59 -5.41
N SER A 90 24.84 -5.60 -6.26
CA SER A 90 25.27 -5.54 -7.65
C SER A 90 24.47 -4.48 -8.43
N ASN A 91 25.03 -4.00 -9.54
CA ASN A 91 24.35 -3.03 -10.39
C ASN A 91 22.97 -3.52 -10.90
N ILE A 92 22.81 -4.84 -11.10
CA ILE A 92 21.55 -5.45 -11.52
C ILE A 92 20.51 -5.38 -10.40
N GLU A 93 20.90 -5.69 -9.15
CA GLU A 93 20.02 -5.58 -7.98
C GLU A 93 19.60 -4.12 -7.74
N LYS A 94 20.53 -3.18 -7.91
CA LYS A 94 20.22 -1.74 -7.83
C LYS A 94 19.22 -1.32 -8.91
N ALA A 95 19.45 -1.69 -10.17
CA ALA A 95 18.54 -1.40 -11.27
C ALA A 95 17.14 -2.01 -11.04
N TYR A 96 17.07 -3.20 -10.45
CA TYR A 96 15.80 -3.83 -10.07
C TYR A 96 15.07 -3.01 -8.99
N THR A 97 15.77 -2.51 -7.98
CA THR A 97 15.20 -1.60 -6.97
C THR A 97 14.60 -0.35 -7.62
N TYR A 98 15.33 0.31 -8.52
CA TYR A 98 14.82 1.45 -9.28
C TYR A 98 13.54 1.10 -10.04
N PHE A 99 13.56 -0.01 -10.77
CA PHE A 99 12.42 -0.45 -11.57
C PHE A 99 11.19 -0.71 -10.70
N ILE A 100 11.33 -1.43 -9.58
CA ILE A 100 10.20 -1.74 -8.68
C ILE A 100 9.65 -0.47 -8.03
N SER A 101 10.51 0.44 -7.55
CA SER A 101 10.07 1.69 -6.93
C SER A 101 9.28 2.56 -7.91
N LEU A 102 9.76 2.71 -9.14
CA LEU A 102 9.07 3.48 -10.19
C LEU A 102 7.75 2.81 -10.59
N LEU A 103 7.74 1.48 -10.68
CA LEU A 103 6.55 0.71 -11.01
C LEU A 103 5.47 0.85 -9.93
N LEU A 104 5.83 0.73 -8.64
CA LEU A 104 4.91 0.94 -7.53
C LEU A 104 4.34 2.35 -7.53
N PHE A 105 5.20 3.35 -7.68
CA PHE A 105 4.79 4.74 -7.75
C PHE A 105 3.86 5.02 -8.94
N GLY A 106 4.23 4.54 -10.13
CA GLY A 106 3.43 4.69 -11.34
C GLY A 106 2.05 4.05 -11.21
N PHE A 107 1.96 2.82 -10.70
CA PHE A 107 0.68 2.16 -10.46
C PHE A 107 -0.18 2.91 -9.43
N THR A 108 0.42 3.43 -8.37
CA THR A 108 -0.31 4.21 -7.36
C THR A 108 -0.85 5.51 -7.95
N ILE A 109 -0.04 6.26 -8.70
CA ILE A 109 -0.50 7.49 -9.37
C ILE A 109 -1.62 7.18 -10.37
N PHE A 110 -1.46 6.14 -11.19
CA PHE A 110 -2.50 5.72 -12.12
C PHE A 110 -3.81 5.35 -11.40
N GLY A 111 -3.72 4.62 -10.29
CA GLY A 111 -4.87 4.28 -9.46
C GLY A 111 -5.57 5.50 -8.86
N ILE A 112 -4.81 6.49 -8.37
CA ILE A 112 -5.36 7.75 -7.86
C ILE A 112 -6.10 8.50 -8.98
N VAL A 113 -5.47 8.64 -10.15
CA VAL A 113 -6.08 9.35 -11.29
C VAL A 113 -7.35 8.64 -11.75
N ALA A 114 -7.34 7.30 -11.82
CA ALA A 114 -8.52 6.52 -12.17
C ALA A 114 -9.66 6.68 -11.14
N LEU A 115 -9.36 6.73 -9.84
CA LEU A 115 -10.36 6.98 -8.80
C LEU A 115 -10.97 8.38 -8.92
N ILE A 116 -10.13 9.40 -9.09
CA ILE A 116 -10.60 10.78 -9.26
C ILE A 116 -11.51 10.91 -10.49
N ILE A 117 -11.14 10.29 -11.61
CA ILE A 117 -11.95 10.33 -12.84
C ILE A 117 -13.29 9.60 -12.68
N ASN A 118 -13.36 8.52 -11.91
CA ASN A 118 -14.60 7.76 -11.74
C ASN A 118 -15.57 8.36 -10.71
N GLU A 119 -15.11 9.29 -9.85
CA GLU A 119 -15.97 10.01 -8.91
C GLU A 119 -16.44 11.39 -9.40
N ILE A 120 -15.93 11.85 -10.55
CA ILE A 120 -16.36 13.07 -11.26
C ILE A 120 -17.36 12.69 -12.36
#